data_AF-A0A9P0Q5M9-F1
#
_entry.id   AF-A0A9P0Q5M9-F1
#
_cell.length_a   1.000
_cell.length_b   1.000
_cell.length_c   1.000
_cell.angle_alpha   90.00
_cell.angle_beta   90.00
_cell.angle_gamma   90.00
#
_symmetry.space_group_name_H-M   'P 1'
#
loop_
_entity.id
_entity.type
_entity.pdbx_description
1 polymer ?
#
loop_
_entity_poly.entity_id
_entity_poly.type
_entity_poly.pdbx_seq_one_letter_code
_entity_poly.pdbx_strand_id
1 'polypeptide(L)'
;MYMMEVCQMSNIPLKELMKDPDIRKKWESLPESDRKRYEEVYQRKKAKYDQDLLEWEKIMIEDGHQNAVRQRTLKETNSYLPPDIRHLTKPKRPTSRFMAYQAEQQKLRKDVPSKELKKALRTEWEEMSELEKLKYNTAYEKAKQKYEEDLREWEQKVMEAGHPEFVRPKTHLPKRESRIKTLKKVKSQ
;
A
#
# COMPACT_ATOMS: atom_id res chain seq x y z
N MET A 1 35.16 0.00 4.67
CA MET A 1 36.35 0.59 5.29
C MET A 1 37.56 0.55 4.37
N TYR A 2 37.81 -0.49 3.55
CA TYR A 2 38.92 -0.47 2.56
C TYR A 2 39.03 0.80 1.70
N MET A 3 37.93 1.23 1.07
CA MET A 3 37.97 2.35 0.12
C MET A 3 38.16 3.72 0.79
N MET A 4 37.65 3.90 2.02
CA MET A 4 37.85 5.15 2.78
C MET A 4 39.22 5.19 3.43
N GLU A 5 39.74 4.06 3.92
CA GLU A 5 41.09 3.95 4.47
C GLU A 5 42.15 4.10 3.35
N VAL A 6 41.94 3.50 2.18
CA VAL A 6 42.84 3.70 1.02
C VAL A 6 42.78 5.16 0.52
N CYS A 7 41.61 5.81 0.47
CA CYS A 7 41.50 7.25 0.19
C CYS A 7 42.27 8.11 1.21
N GLN A 8 42.13 7.81 2.51
CA GLN A 8 42.82 8.54 3.57
C GLN A 8 44.33 8.31 3.56
N MET A 9 44.79 7.13 3.14
CA MET A 9 46.22 6.80 3.02
C MET A 9 46.87 7.35 1.75
N SER A 10 46.11 7.60 0.67
CA SER A 10 46.65 8.04 -0.63
C SER A 10 46.34 9.50 -0.99
N ASN A 11 45.49 10.20 -0.21
CA ASN A 11 45.06 11.58 -0.44
C ASN A 11 44.50 11.83 -1.86
N ILE A 12 43.92 10.80 -2.49
CA ILE A 12 43.29 10.87 -3.81
C ILE A 12 41.82 11.25 -3.60
N PRO A 13 41.28 12.26 -4.32
CA PRO A 13 39.88 12.62 -4.21
C PRO A 13 38.98 11.47 -4.68
N LEU A 14 37.89 11.21 -3.95
CA LEU A 14 36.95 10.11 -4.21
C LEU A 14 36.49 10.03 -5.68
N LYS A 15 36.37 11.19 -6.34
CA LYS A 15 35.96 11.32 -7.74
C LYS A 15 37.00 10.77 -8.73
N GLU A 16 38.29 10.84 -8.41
CA GLU A 16 39.36 10.26 -9.23
C GLU A 16 39.46 8.77 -9.00
N LEU A 17 39.40 8.35 -7.74
CA LEU A 17 39.32 6.95 -7.38
C LEU A 17 38.16 6.28 -8.12
N MET A 18 36.92 6.77 -8.04
CA MET A 18 35.77 6.15 -8.70
C MET A 18 35.86 6.01 -10.24
N LYS A 19 36.78 6.71 -10.92
CA LYS A 19 37.00 6.57 -12.37
C LYS A 19 37.92 5.40 -12.71
N ASP A 20 38.67 4.88 -11.75
CA ASP A 20 39.60 3.78 -11.98
C ASP A 20 38.83 2.47 -12.22
N PRO A 21 38.95 1.87 -13.42
CA PRO A 21 38.28 0.60 -13.74
C PRO A 21 38.80 -0.57 -12.88
N ASP A 22 39.94 -0.39 -12.22
CA ASP A 22 40.59 -1.39 -11.40
C ASP A 22 39.96 -1.56 -10.01
N ILE A 23 39.12 -0.62 -9.53
CA ILE A 23 38.47 -0.76 -8.23
C ILE A 23 37.46 -1.90 -8.24
N ARG A 24 36.67 -1.98 -9.31
CA ARG A 24 35.71 -3.08 -9.47
C ARG A 24 36.45 -4.42 -9.54
N LYS A 25 37.55 -4.49 -10.30
CA LYS A 25 38.39 -5.69 -10.38
C LYS A 25 39.00 -6.05 -9.03
N LYS A 26 39.50 -5.07 -8.27
CA LYS A 26 40.02 -5.27 -6.90
C LYS A 26 38.94 -5.83 -5.98
N TRP A 27 37.71 -5.33 -6.06
CA TRP A 27 36.57 -5.88 -5.31
C TRP A 27 36.25 -7.32 -5.73
N GLU A 28 36.27 -7.61 -7.04
CA GLU A 28 36.02 -8.93 -7.63
C GLU A 28 37.15 -9.95 -7.35
N SER A 29 38.37 -9.49 -7.08
CA SER A 29 39.50 -10.34 -6.67
C SER A 29 39.65 -10.49 -5.15
N LEU A 30 38.84 -9.81 -4.33
CA LEU A 30 38.88 -9.97 -2.87
C LEU A 30 38.43 -11.36 -2.42
N PRO A 31 39.08 -11.94 -1.40
CA PRO A 31 38.62 -13.16 -0.73
C PRO A 31 37.23 -12.99 -0.12
N GLU A 32 36.47 -14.08 -0.06
CA GLU A 32 35.11 -14.09 0.48
C GLU A 32 35.05 -13.71 1.96
N SER A 33 36.12 -14.02 2.72
CA SER A 33 36.29 -13.61 4.12
C SER A 33 36.27 -12.09 4.31
N ASP A 34 36.90 -11.34 3.41
CA ASP A 34 36.99 -9.89 3.50
C ASP A 34 35.71 -9.22 3.01
N ARG A 35 35.08 -9.76 1.97
CA ARG A 35 33.75 -9.32 1.53
C ARG A 35 32.71 -9.48 2.64
N LYS A 36 32.75 -10.61 3.36
CA LYS A 36 31.83 -10.89 4.46
C LYS A 36 31.93 -9.85 5.58
N ARG A 37 33.14 -9.36 5.91
CA ARG A 37 33.31 -8.27 6.88
C ARG A 37 32.61 -6.99 6.43
N TYR A 38 32.71 -6.63 5.15
CA TYR A 38 32.00 -5.46 4.62
C TYR A 38 30.49 -5.64 4.63
N GLU A 39 30.02 -6.84 4.30
CA GLU A 39 28.61 -7.19 4.36
C GLU A 39 28.10 -7.08 5.80
N GLU A 40 28.80 -7.63 6.79
CA GLU A 40 28.43 -7.52 8.20
C GLU A 40 28.38 -6.06 8.68
N VAL A 41 29.36 -5.24 8.29
CA VAL A 41 29.35 -3.80 8.61
C VAL A 41 28.18 -3.09 7.92
N TYR A 42 27.91 -3.42 6.66
CA TYR A 42 26.76 -2.88 5.93
C TYR A 42 25.45 -3.26 6.62
N GLN A 43 25.26 -4.53 6.97
CA GLN A 43 24.06 -5.01 7.65
C GLN A 43 23.85 -4.33 9.00
N ARG A 44 24.92 -4.16 9.79
CA ARG A 44 24.85 -3.40 11.06
C ARG A 44 24.45 -1.95 10.84
N LYS A 45 25.08 -1.26 9.88
CA LYS A 45 24.75 0.15 9.57
C LYS A 45 23.34 0.29 9.02
N LYS A 46 22.91 -0.65 8.17
CA LYS A 46 21.56 -0.70 7.62
C LYS A 46 20.54 -0.91 8.72
N ALA A 47 20.77 -1.85 9.65
CA ALA A 47 19.88 -2.07 10.78
C ALA A 47 19.75 -0.81 11.66
N LYS A 48 20.87 -0.13 11.93
CA LYS A 48 20.85 1.16 12.65
C LYS A 48 20.07 2.22 11.88
N TYR A 49 20.35 2.39 10.57
CA TYR A 49 19.61 3.33 9.72
C TYR A 49 18.11 3.04 9.71
N ASP A 50 17.71 1.78 9.63
CA ASP A 50 16.30 1.38 9.64
C ASP A 50 15.64 1.75 10.99
N GLN A 51 16.36 1.61 12.11
CA GLN A 51 15.88 2.05 13.45
C GLN A 51 15.76 3.58 13.53
N ASP A 52 16.83 4.30 13.17
CA ASP A 52 16.88 5.77 13.19
C ASP A 52 15.78 6.36 12.29
N LEU A 53 15.52 5.73 11.14
CA LEU A 53 14.45 6.13 10.22
C LEU A 53 13.07 5.99 10.85
N LEU A 54 12.79 4.90 11.58
CA LEU A 54 11.50 4.71 12.25
C LEU A 54 11.28 5.72 13.37
N GLU A 55 12.33 6.02 14.15
CA GLU A 55 12.28 7.02 15.20
C GLU A 55 12.04 8.41 14.63
N TRP A 56 12.78 8.78 13.58
CA TRP A 56 12.59 10.03 12.86
C TRP A 56 11.17 10.15 12.28
N GLU A 57 10.64 9.10 11.65
CA GLU A 57 9.28 9.10 11.11
C GLU A 57 8.23 9.32 12.20
N LYS A 58 8.45 8.77 13.40
CA LYS A 58 7.57 8.96 14.56
C LYS A 58 7.58 10.42 15.04
N ILE A 59 8.76 11.02 15.19
CA ILE A 59 8.90 12.43 15.58
C ILE A 59 8.23 13.35 14.54
N MET A 60 8.46 13.10 13.25
CA MET A 60 7.83 13.90 12.18
C MET A 60 6.31 13.78 12.16
N ILE A 61 5.76 12.62 12.55
CA ILE A 61 4.32 12.45 12.74
C ILE A 61 3.81 13.29 13.93
N GLU A 62 4.52 13.26 15.05
CA GLU A 62 4.19 14.00 16.28
C GLU A 62 4.27 15.52 16.05
N ASP A 63 5.28 16.01 15.32
CA ASP A 63 5.47 17.41 14.95
C ASP A 63 4.51 17.89 13.83
N GLY A 64 3.66 17.00 13.30
CA GLY A 64 2.69 17.34 12.25
C GLY A 64 3.29 17.41 10.83
N HIS A 65 4.57 17.10 10.65
CA HIS A 65 5.27 17.04 9.36
C HIS A 65 5.04 15.74 8.59
N GLN A 66 3.78 15.29 8.54
CA GLN A 66 3.39 14.01 7.93
C GLN A 66 3.76 13.93 6.43
N ASN A 67 3.79 15.05 5.72
CA ASN A 67 4.15 15.10 4.30
C ASN A 67 5.61 14.65 4.01
N ALA A 68 6.50 14.73 5.00
CA ALA A 68 7.89 14.28 4.87
C ALA A 68 8.06 12.78 5.14
N VAL A 69 7.06 12.14 5.76
CA VAL A 69 7.09 10.73 6.17
C VAL A 69 6.64 9.83 5.03
N ARG A 70 7.16 8.60 4.99
CA ARG A 70 6.72 7.63 3.98
C ARG A 70 5.23 7.33 4.12
N GLN A 71 4.53 7.32 2.99
CA GLN A 71 3.10 7.00 2.91
C GLN A 71 2.72 5.65 3.54
N ARG A 72 3.63 4.67 3.52
CA ARG A 72 3.42 3.37 4.18
C ARG A 72 3.28 3.53 5.69
N THR A 73 4.22 4.24 6.32
CA THR A 73 4.23 4.47 7.77
C THR A 73 3.00 5.25 8.21
N LEU A 74 2.61 6.28 7.44
CA LEU A 74 1.36 7.02 7.70
C LEU A 74 0.13 6.11 7.66
N LYS A 75 0.04 5.21 6.68
CA LYS A 75 -1.08 4.26 6.55
C LYS A 75 -1.13 3.25 7.68
N GLU A 76 0.01 2.68 8.07
CA GLU A 76 0.11 1.71 9.16
C GLU A 76 -0.28 2.34 10.51
N THR A 77 0.12 3.59 10.75
CA THR A 77 -0.20 4.34 11.99
C THR A 77 -1.54 5.08 11.94
N ASN A 78 -2.23 5.08 10.78
CA ASN A 78 -3.33 5.98 10.46
C ASN A 78 -3.04 7.46 10.77
N SER A 79 -1.77 7.86 10.72
CA SER A 79 -1.38 9.23 11.07
C SER A 79 -1.94 10.27 10.11
N TYR A 80 -2.15 9.91 8.84
CA TYR A 80 -2.77 10.78 7.84
C TYR A 80 -4.22 11.15 8.17
N LEU A 81 -4.85 10.43 9.11
CA LEU A 81 -6.17 10.77 9.62
C LEU A 81 -6.04 11.73 10.82
N PRO A 82 -6.88 12.77 10.86
CA PRO A 82 -7.04 13.61 12.04
C PRO A 82 -7.31 12.78 13.31
N PRO A 83 -6.82 13.21 14.48
CA PRO A 83 -7.00 12.49 15.75
C PRO A 83 -8.46 12.11 16.04
N ASP A 84 -9.39 13.03 15.75
CA ASP A 84 -10.82 12.89 16.01
C ASP A 84 -11.51 11.83 15.15
N ILE A 85 -10.91 11.45 14.02
CA ILE A 85 -11.45 10.39 13.15
C ILE A 85 -10.54 9.15 13.08
N ARG A 86 -9.35 9.19 13.68
CA ARG A 86 -8.37 8.07 13.64
C ARG A 86 -8.93 6.80 14.28
N HIS A 87 -9.74 6.95 15.33
CA HIS A 87 -10.39 5.84 16.01
C HIS A 87 -11.65 5.34 15.28
N LEU A 88 -12.19 6.13 14.34
CA LEU A 88 -13.36 5.75 13.55
C LEU A 88 -12.94 4.77 12.47
N THR A 89 -13.16 3.48 12.73
CA THR A 89 -12.83 2.43 11.77
C THR A 89 -13.69 2.55 10.52
N LYS A 90 -13.06 2.93 9.41
CA LYS A 90 -13.74 2.99 8.11
C LYS A 90 -14.22 1.59 7.71
N PRO A 91 -15.51 1.38 7.43
CA PRO A 91 -16.02 0.08 7.02
C PRO A 91 -15.29 -0.46 5.80
N LYS A 92 -14.92 -1.74 5.84
CA LYS A 92 -14.27 -2.42 4.71
C LYS A 92 -15.31 -2.76 3.64
N ARG A 93 -14.93 -2.63 2.38
CA ARG A 93 -15.80 -2.99 1.25
C ARG A 93 -16.19 -4.47 1.33
N PRO A 94 -17.43 -4.84 0.97
CA PRO A 94 -17.86 -6.22 0.96
C PRO A 94 -17.05 -7.02 -0.06
N THR A 95 -16.67 -8.24 0.32
CA THR A 95 -15.96 -9.18 -0.55
C THR A 95 -16.80 -9.48 -1.78
N SER A 96 -16.23 -9.35 -2.98
CA SER A 96 -16.93 -9.68 -4.23
C SER A 96 -17.41 -11.14 -4.26
N ARG A 97 -18.50 -11.42 -4.97
CA ARG A 97 -19.09 -12.76 -5.16
C ARG A 97 -18.04 -13.82 -5.52
N PHE A 98 -17.21 -13.51 -6.52
CA PHE A 98 -16.13 -14.38 -6.96
C PHE A 98 -15.04 -14.55 -5.89
N MET A 99 -14.71 -13.49 -5.15
CA MET A 99 -13.69 -13.56 -4.09
C MET A 99 -14.16 -14.41 -2.89
N ALA A 100 -15.47 -14.40 -2.61
CA ALA A 100 -16.06 -15.28 -1.60
C ALA A 100 -15.96 -16.75 -2.03
N TYR A 101 -16.33 -17.05 -3.28
CA TYR A 101 -16.13 -18.39 -3.86
C TYR A 101 -14.67 -18.81 -3.85
N GLN A 102 -13.76 -17.93 -4.28
CA GLN A 102 -12.34 -18.20 -4.29
C GLN A 102 -11.80 -18.50 -2.88
N ALA A 103 -12.28 -17.79 -1.86
CA ALA A 103 -11.90 -18.05 -0.47
C ALA A 103 -12.42 -19.38 0.06
N GLU A 104 -13.62 -19.82 -0.35
CA GLU A 104 -14.12 -21.17 -0.05
C GLU A 104 -13.25 -22.23 -0.74
N GLN A 105 -13.00 -22.06 -2.04
CA GLN A 105 -12.23 -23.03 -2.83
C GLN A 105 -10.76 -23.13 -2.41
N GLN A 106 -10.13 -22.03 -1.98
CA GLN A 106 -8.78 -22.07 -1.41
C GLN A 106 -8.71 -22.82 -0.07
N LYS A 107 -9.79 -22.82 0.72
CA LYS A 107 -9.84 -23.62 1.96
C LYS A 107 -9.98 -25.11 1.65
N LEU A 108 -10.69 -25.45 0.58
CA LEU A 108 -10.87 -26.83 0.11
C LEU A 108 -9.61 -27.37 -0.58
N ARG A 109 -8.96 -26.55 -1.40
CA ARG A 109 -7.78 -26.92 -2.22
C ARG A 109 -6.53 -26.20 -1.71
N LYS A 110 -5.97 -26.66 -0.59
CA LYS A 110 -4.78 -26.07 0.02
C LYS A 110 -3.47 -26.49 -0.67
N ASP A 111 -3.51 -27.56 -1.45
CA ASP A 111 -2.31 -28.22 -1.99
C ASP A 111 -1.84 -27.60 -3.33
N VAL A 112 -2.65 -26.74 -3.94
CA VAL A 112 -2.36 -26.12 -5.24
C VAL A 112 -1.79 -24.71 -5.05
N PRO A 113 -0.72 -24.32 -5.77
CA PRO A 113 -0.21 -22.96 -5.76
C PRO A 113 -1.32 -21.93 -6.04
N SER A 114 -1.46 -20.95 -5.15
CA SER A 114 -2.55 -19.95 -5.19
C SER A 114 -2.71 -19.22 -6.53
N LYS A 115 -1.65 -19.12 -7.34
CA LYS A 115 -1.69 -18.43 -8.64
C LYS A 115 -2.38 -19.26 -9.72
N GLU A 116 -2.12 -20.56 -9.75
CA GLU A 116 -2.71 -21.50 -10.73
C GLU A 116 -4.16 -21.78 -10.37
N LEU A 117 -4.41 -21.99 -9.07
CA LEU A 117 -5.76 -22.18 -8.55
C LEU A 117 -6.68 -21.00 -8.92
N LYS A 118 -6.23 -19.75 -8.75
CA LYS A 118 -7.04 -18.57 -9.12
C LYS A 118 -7.44 -18.54 -10.60
N LYS A 119 -6.56 -19.01 -11.51
CA LYS A 119 -6.87 -19.04 -12.94
C LYS A 119 -7.95 -20.08 -13.25
N ALA A 120 -7.79 -21.29 -12.70
CA ALA A 120 -8.78 -22.36 -12.85
C ALA A 120 -10.13 -21.96 -12.22
N LEU A 121 -10.12 -21.37 -11.03
CA LEU A 121 -11.34 -20.92 -10.37
C LEU A 121 -12.07 -19.83 -11.15
N ARG A 122 -11.34 -19.01 -11.91
CA ARG A 122 -11.96 -17.98 -12.75
C ARG A 122 -12.74 -18.60 -13.91
N THR A 123 -12.19 -19.62 -14.56
CA THR A 123 -12.90 -20.34 -15.64
C THR A 123 -14.07 -21.14 -15.08
N GLU A 124 -13.87 -21.86 -13.97
CA GLU A 124 -14.95 -22.57 -13.24
C GLU A 124 -16.08 -21.60 -12.85
N TRP A 125 -15.75 -20.39 -12.37
CA TRP A 125 -16.76 -19.38 -12.03
C TRP A 125 -17.55 -18.88 -13.23
N GLU A 126 -16.93 -18.75 -14.40
CA GLU A 126 -17.63 -18.32 -15.61
C GLU A 126 -18.62 -19.41 -16.07
N GLU A 127 -18.21 -20.68 -16.00
CA GLU A 127 -19.01 -21.87 -16.37
C GLU A 127 -20.07 -22.28 -15.34
N MET A 128 -19.93 -21.88 -14.06
CA MET A 128 -20.87 -22.24 -13.00
C MET A 128 -22.30 -21.79 -13.29
N SER A 129 -23.25 -22.58 -12.78
CA SER A 129 -24.67 -22.32 -12.95
C SER A 129 -25.13 -21.07 -12.18
N GLU A 130 -26.16 -20.39 -12.68
CA GLU A 130 -26.73 -19.21 -12.01
C GLU A 130 -27.27 -19.54 -10.61
N LEU A 131 -27.67 -20.79 -10.36
CA LEU A 131 -28.12 -21.25 -9.04
C LEU A 131 -26.99 -21.26 -8.00
N GLU A 132 -25.79 -21.71 -8.39
CA GLU A 132 -24.62 -21.70 -7.51
C GLU A 132 -24.12 -20.28 -7.29
N LYS A 133 -24.14 -19.46 -8.35
CA LYS A 133 -23.84 -18.01 -8.27
C LYS A 133 -24.83 -17.27 -7.38
N LEU A 134 -26.10 -17.67 -7.35
CA LEU A 134 -27.16 -17.04 -6.55
C LEU A 134 -26.85 -17.02 -5.05
N LYS A 135 -26.27 -18.11 -4.51
CA LYS A 135 -25.78 -18.16 -3.12
C LYS A 135 -24.81 -17.01 -2.82
N TYR A 136 -23.83 -16.80 -3.70
CA TYR A 136 -22.84 -15.73 -3.52
C TYR A 136 -23.41 -14.35 -3.82
N ASN A 137 -24.36 -14.24 -4.78
CA ASN A 137 -25.03 -12.99 -5.13
C ASN A 137 -25.84 -12.46 -3.95
N THR A 138 -26.68 -13.30 -3.35
CA THR A 138 -27.51 -12.94 -2.19
C THR A 138 -26.66 -12.60 -0.97
N ALA A 139 -25.59 -13.37 -0.70
CA ALA A 139 -24.65 -13.06 0.37
C ALA A 139 -23.94 -11.71 0.14
N TYR A 140 -23.52 -11.43 -1.08
CA TYR A 140 -22.92 -10.14 -1.45
C TYR A 140 -23.89 -8.98 -1.31
N GLU A 141 -25.14 -9.14 -1.71
CA GLU A 141 -26.16 -8.09 -1.60
C GLU A 141 -26.46 -7.72 -0.16
N LYS A 142 -26.61 -8.73 0.72
CA LYS A 142 -26.76 -8.51 2.17
C LYS A 142 -25.55 -7.78 2.75
N ALA A 143 -24.33 -8.25 2.42
CA ALA A 143 -23.10 -7.61 2.89
C ALA A 143 -22.94 -6.18 2.34
N LYS A 144 -23.41 -5.92 1.12
CA LYS A 144 -23.39 -4.60 0.49
C LYS A 144 -24.36 -3.63 1.17
N GLN A 145 -25.56 -4.08 1.51
CA GLN A 145 -26.53 -3.26 2.26
C GLN A 145 -25.96 -2.86 3.62
N LYS A 146 -25.48 -3.85 4.39
CA LYS A 146 -24.82 -3.59 5.67
C LYS A 146 -23.63 -2.64 5.54
N TYR A 147 -22.78 -2.85 4.53
CA TYR A 147 -21.66 -1.94 4.28
C TYR A 147 -22.10 -0.50 3.98
N GLU A 148 -23.17 -0.28 3.20
CA GLU A 148 -23.66 1.08 2.93
C GLU A 148 -24.31 1.70 4.17
N GLU A 149 -24.92 0.92 5.06
CA GLU A 149 -25.40 1.36 6.38
C GLU A 149 -24.24 1.79 7.28
N ASP A 150 -23.31 0.87 7.55
CA ASP A 150 -22.12 1.12 8.36
C ASP A 150 -21.32 2.32 7.81
N LEU A 151 -21.23 2.44 6.48
CA LEU A 151 -20.53 3.52 5.83
C LEU A 151 -21.25 4.86 6.00
N ARG A 152 -22.59 4.90 5.95
CA ARG A 152 -23.34 6.13 6.22
C ARG A 152 -23.13 6.59 7.66
N GLU A 153 -23.17 5.68 8.62
CA GLU A 153 -22.92 6.01 10.03
C GLU A 153 -21.49 6.54 10.24
N TRP A 154 -20.50 5.90 9.61
CA TRP A 154 -19.12 6.38 9.65
C TRP A 154 -18.98 7.76 9.00
N GLU A 155 -19.59 7.96 7.83
CA GLU A 155 -19.59 9.24 7.12
C GLU A 155 -20.23 10.37 7.94
N GLN A 156 -21.32 10.07 8.64
CA GLN A 156 -21.97 11.02 9.55
C GLN A 156 -21.05 11.39 10.72
N LYS A 157 -20.44 10.41 11.41
CA LYS A 157 -19.50 10.68 12.52
C LYS A 157 -18.31 11.51 12.08
N VAL A 158 -17.77 11.24 10.89
CA VAL A 158 -16.65 12.01 10.31
C VAL A 158 -17.08 13.44 9.95
N MET A 159 -18.33 13.63 9.49
CA MET A 159 -18.88 14.95 9.20
C MET A 159 -19.15 15.75 10.49
N GLU A 160 -19.67 15.10 11.54
CA GLU A 160 -19.85 15.68 12.87
C GLU A 160 -18.52 16.09 13.51
N ALA A 161 -17.45 15.31 13.27
CA ALA A 161 -16.08 15.66 13.64
C ALA A 161 -15.48 16.81 12.79
N GLY A 162 -16.22 17.38 11.83
CA GLY A 162 -15.77 18.53 11.04
C GLY A 162 -14.82 18.19 9.89
N HIS A 163 -14.77 16.93 9.46
CA HIS A 163 -13.79 16.41 8.48
C HIS A 163 -14.44 15.93 7.17
N PRO A 164 -15.19 16.78 6.44
CA PRO A 164 -15.90 16.39 5.22
C PRO A 164 -14.99 15.87 4.10
N GLU A 165 -13.71 16.24 4.09
CA GLU A 165 -12.69 15.82 3.12
C GLU A 165 -12.42 14.30 3.11
N PHE A 166 -12.70 13.61 4.22
CA PHE A 166 -12.51 12.16 4.34
C PHE A 166 -13.75 11.34 3.93
N VAL A 167 -14.87 12.04 3.67
CA VAL A 167 -16.17 11.47 3.28
C VAL A 167 -16.24 11.38 1.74
N ARG A 168 -17.09 10.51 1.18
CA ARG A 168 -17.26 10.41 -0.28
C ARG A 168 -17.70 11.77 -0.86
N PRO A 169 -17.17 12.23 -2.01
CA PRO A 169 -17.61 13.49 -2.62
C PRO A 169 -19.13 13.56 -2.88
N LYS A 170 -19.76 12.43 -3.23
CA LYS A 170 -21.21 12.36 -3.48
C LYS A 170 -22.09 12.62 -2.26
N THR A 171 -21.56 12.53 -1.05
CA THR A 171 -22.35 12.70 0.19
C THR A 171 -22.31 14.13 0.71
N HIS A 172 -21.25 14.89 0.44
CA HIS A 172 -21.12 16.28 0.93
C HIS A 172 -21.05 17.33 -0.20
N LEU A 173 -20.77 16.93 -1.45
CA LEU A 173 -20.76 17.86 -2.59
C LEU A 173 -22.04 17.72 -3.43
N PRO A 174 -22.56 18.83 -3.97
CA PRO A 174 -23.69 18.80 -4.88
C PRO A 174 -23.34 18.02 -6.14
N LYS A 175 -24.35 17.33 -6.70
CA LYS A 175 -24.21 16.55 -7.93
C LYS A 175 -23.84 17.47 -9.09
N ARG A 176 -22.54 17.50 -9.45
CA ARG A 176 -22.07 18.26 -10.61
C ARG A 176 -22.70 17.70 -11.89
N GLU A 177 -23.37 18.56 -12.64
CA GLU A 177 -23.83 18.20 -13.98
C GLU A 177 -22.62 17.98 -14.88
N SER A 178 -22.59 16.88 -15.63
CA SER A 178 -21.51 16.65 -16.57
C SER A 178 -21.64 17.63 -17.74
N ARG A 179 -20.52 18.24 -18.14
CA ARG A 179 -20.44 19.15 -19.30
C ARG A 179 -21.04 18.55 -20.58
N ILE A 180 -21.02 17.23 -20.73
CA ILE A 180 -21.63 16.52 -21.86
C ILE A 180 -23.17 16.60 -21.83
N LYS A 181 -23.78 16.54 -20.64
CA LYS A 181 -25.24 16.65 -20.49
C LYS A 181 -25.74 18.06 -20.72
N THR A 182 -24.99 19.07 -20.27
CA THR A 182 -25.33 20.48 -20.52
C THR A 182 -25.25 20.81 -22.01
N LEU A 183 -24.21 20.36 -22.71
CA LEU A 183 -24.07 20.55 -24.17
C LEU A 183 -25.15 19.82 -24.98
N LYS A 184 -25.63 18.65 -24.54
CA LYS A 184 -26.75 17.95 -25.20
C LYS A 184 -28.10 18.63 -24.96
N LYS A 185 -28.32 19.20 -23.77
CA LYS A 185 -29.54 19.96 -23.44
C LYS A 185 -29.64 21.24 -24.29
N VAL A 186 -28.52 21.95 -24.45
CA VAL A 186 -28.42 23.16 -25.30
C VAL A 186 -28.64 22.86 -26.79
N LYS A 187 -28.29 21.65 -27.28
CA LYS A 187 -28.55 21.24 -28.66
C LYS A 187 -29.97 20.71 -28.93
N SER A 188 -30.76 20.51 -27.88
CA SER A 188 -32.12 19.95 -27.96
C SER A 188 -33.21 21.01 -27.74
N GLN A 189 -32.82 22.26 -27.48
CA GLN A 189 -33.68 23.45 -27.47
C GLN A 189 -33.38 24.27 -28.72
#